data_AF-A0A354H3H5-F1
#
_entry.id   AF-A0A354H3H5-F1
#
_cell.length_a   1.000
_cell.length_b   1.000
_cell.length_c   1.000
_cell.angle_alpha   90.00
_cell.angle_beta   90.00
_cell.angle_gamma   90.00
#
_symmetry.space_group_name_H-M   'P 1'
#
loop_
_entity.id
_entity.type
_entity.pdbx_description
1 polymer ?
#
loop_
_entity_poly.entity_id
_entity_poly.type
_entity_poly.pdbx_seq_one_letter_code
_entity_poly.pdbx_strand_id
1 'polypeptide(L)' 'MNIGGQLVWEYPFWSLSFKGVWLIFFLGYFIFFAAAILVISLKSMKAKLTTVGIIYAVPILMNIAAFGFWGWRY' A
#
# COMPACT_ATOMS: atom_id res chain seq x y z
N MET A 1 7.01 -5.71 15.74
CA MET A 1 6.02 -6.28 14.80
C MET A 1 6.27 -7.77 14.56
N ASN A 2 7.43 -8.20 14.02
CA ASN A 2 7.81 -9.63 13.97
C ASN A 2 7.86 -10.31 15.36
N ILE A 3 8.58 -9.73 16.33
CA ILE A 3 8.78 -10.35 17.67
C ILE A 3 7.49 -10.40 18.52
N GLY A 4 6.48 -9.59 18.18
CA GLY A 4 5.23 -9.50 18.95
C GLY A 4 4.15 -10.49 18.54
N GLY A 5 4.39 -11.37 17.56
CA GLY A 5 3.40 -12.32 17.05
C GLY A 5 2.16 -11.70 16.40
N GLN A 6 2.22 -10.41 16.05
CA GLN A 6 1.09 -9.64 15.49
C GLN A 6 1.00 -9.74 13.96
N LEU A 7 1.89 -10.49 13.33
CA LEU A 7 1.89 -10.68 11.89
C LEU A 7 1.14 -11.96 11.57
N VAL A 8 0.01 -11.80 10.88
CA VAL A 8 -0.80 -12.92 10.38
C VAL A 8 -0.01 -13.75 9.35
N TRP A 9 1.04 -13.17 8.74
CA TRP A 9 1.87 -13.82 7.71
C TRP A 9 3.35 -13.50 7.96
N GLU A 10 4.19 -14.53 8.05
CA GLU A 10 5.65 -14.36 8.05
C GLU A 10 6.21 -14.71 6.68
N TYR A 11 6.59 -13.69 5.93
CA TYR A 11 7.25 -13.88 4.64
C TYR A 11 8.77 -13.77 4.77
N PRO A 12 9.56 -14.57 4.02
CA PRO A 12 11.03 -14.54 4.11
C PRO A 12 11.65 -13.14 3.89
N PHE A 13 10.96 -12.30 3.11
CA PHE A 13 11.36 -10.93 2.79
C PHE A 13 10.98 -9.89 3.86
N TRP A 14 10.27 -10.28 4.92
CA TRP A 14 9.97 -9.42 6.08
C TRP A 14 11.00 -9.55 7.21
N SER A 15 12.04 -10.35 6.99
CA SER A 15 13.23 -10.37 7.84
C SER A 15 14.11 -9.15 7.55
N LEU A 16 14.83 -8.65 8.56
CA LEU A 16 15.93 -7.68 8.41
C LEU A 16 17.11 -8.37 7.71
N SER A 17 16.94 -8.67 6.42
CA SER A 17 17.94 -9.26 5.55
C SER A 17 18.24 -8.32 4.41
N PHE A 18 19.46 -8.38 3.87
CA PHE A 18 19.87 -7.53 2.75
C PHE A 18 18.88 -7.61 1.58
N LYS A 19 18.35 -8.80 1.29
CA LYS A 19 17.34 -8.99 0.23
C LYS A 19 15.95 -8.41 0.61
N GLY A 20 15.53 -8.56 1.86
CA GLY A 20 14.22 -8.05 2.33
C GLY A 20 14.13 -6.53 2.35
N VAL A 21 15.23 -5.85 2.70
CA VAL A 21 15.29 -4.38 2.78
C VAL A 21 15.00 -3.73 1.42
N TRP A 22 15.55 -4.26 0.33
CA TRP A 22 15.32 -3.69 -1.01
C TRP A 22 13.87 -3.76 -1.45
N LEU A 23 13.17 -4.87 -1.16
CA LEU A 23 11.76 -5.03 -1.52
C LEU A 23 10.90 -3.98 -0.81
N ILE A 24 11.07 -3.83 0.50
CA ILE A 24 10.34 -2.85 1.31
C ILE A 24 10.67 -1.43 0.86
N PHE A 25 11.93 -1.16 0.54
CA PHE A 25 12.36 0.14 0.06
C PHE A 25 11.70 0.50 -1.27
N PHE A 26 11.79 -0.34 -2.29
CA PHE A 26 11.29 -0.01 -3.63
C PHE A 26 9.77 -0.06 -3.74
N LEU A 27 9.12 -1.06 -3.16
CA LEU A 27 7.68 -1.23 -3.32
C LEU A 27 6.87 -0.55 -2.23
N GLY A 28 7.42 -0.44 -1.02
CA GLY A 28 6.78 0.26 0.09
C GLY A 28 7.09 1.75 0.05
N TYR A 29 8.31 2.11 0.45
CA TYR A 29 8.67 3.50 0.70
C TYR A 29 8.79 4.35 -0.57
N PHE A 30 9.49 3.86 -1.59
CA PHE A 30 9.74 4.64 -2.79
C PHE A 30 8.45 4.98 -3.53
N ILE A 31 7.57 3.99 -3.79
CA ILE A 31 6.28 4.25 -4.43
C ILE A 31 5.41 5.18 -3.57
N PHE A 32 5.40 4.99 -2.26
CA PHE A 32 4.65 5.85 -1.34
C PHE A 32 5.09 7.31 -1.43
N PHE A 33 6.40 7.57 -1.30
CA PHE A 33 6.93 8.93 -1.38
C PHE A 33 6.81 9.53 -2.79
N ALA A 34 7.03 8.74 -3.83
CA ALA A 34 6.84 9.19 -5.21
C ALA A 34 5.39 9.61 -5.47
N ALA A 35 4.41 8.83 -5.01
CA ALA A 35 3.00 9.17 -5.11
C ALA A 35 2.65 10.43 -4.29
N ALA A 36 3.20 10.57 -3.08
CA ALA A 36 3.00 11.75 -2.25
C ALA A 36 3.57 13.02 -2.91
N ILE A 37 4.79 12.96 -3.46
CA ILE A 37 5.42 14.05 -4.20
C ILE A 37 4.57 14.39 -5.43
N LEU A 38 4.10 13.39 -6.18
CA LEU A 38 3.21 13.60 -7.32
C LEU A 38 1.98 14.40 -6.90
N VAL A 39 1.25 13.95 -5.86
CA VAL A 39 0.04 14.65 -5.39
C VAL A 39 0.35 16.08 -4.95
N ILE A 40 1.41 16.30 -4.18
CA ILE A 40 1.78 17.64 -3.68
C ILE A 40 2.15 18.58 -4.83
N SER A 41 2.84 18.06 -5.85
CA SER A 41 3.30 18.82 -7.02
C SER A 41 2.19 19.29 -7.96
N LEU A 42 0.99 18.71 -7.87
CA LEU A 42 -0.15 19.13 -8.69
C LEU A 42 -0.56 20.57 -8.35
N LYS A 43 -0.85 21.37 -9.37
CA LYS A 43 -1.16 22.80 -9.18
C LYS A 43 -2.61 23.05 -8.75
N SER A 44 -3.55 22.22 -9.20
CA SER A 44 -4.98 22.43 -8.92
C SER A 44 -5.47 21.56 -7.77
N MET A 45 -6.31 22.12 -6.90
CA MET A 45 -6.92 21.37 -5.80
C MET A 45 -7.78 20.21 -6.33
N LYS A 46 -8.51 20.42 -7.43
CA LYS A 46 -9.30 19.36 -8.08
C LYS A 46 -8.42 18.17 -8.46
N ALA A 47 -7.26 18.39 -9.08
CA ALA A 47 -6.35 17.29 -9.45
C ALA A 47 -5.81 16.56 -8.22
N LYS A 48 -5.44 17.29 -7.14
CA LYS A 48 -5.02 16.67 -5.88
C LYS A 48 -6.09 15.74 -5.31
N LEU A 49 -7.31 16.24 -5.20
CA LEU A 49 -8.45 15.48 -4.68
C LEU A 49 -8.79 14.27 -5.56
N THR A 50 -8.77 14.43 -6.89
CA THR A 50 -8.98 13.30 -7.81
C THR A 50 -7.92 12.22 -7.64
N THR A 51 -6.63 12.59 -7.61
CA THR A 51 -5.54 11.60 -7.47
C THR A 51 -5.62 10.87 -6.13
N VAL A 52 -5.82 11.60 -5.02
CA VAL A 52 -6.02 10.98 -3.70
C VAL A 52 -7.26 10.10 -3.70
N GLY A 53 -8.36 10.57 -4.30
CA GLY A 53 -9.60 9.79 -4.45
C GLY A 53 -9.37 8.46 -5.17
N ILE A 54 -8.59 8.44 -6.26
CA ILE A 54 -8.25 7.21 -6.98
C ILE A 54 -7.41 6.27 -6.11
N ILE A 55 -6.40 6.80 -5.41
CA ILE A 55 -5.53 6.00 -4.52
C ILE A 55 -6.34 5.26 -3.47
N TYR A 56 -7.39 5.88 -2.91
CA TYR A 56 -8.28 5.24 -1.94
C TYR A 56 -9.40 4.41 -2.58
N ALA A 57 -9.88 4.78 -3.76
CA ALA A 57 -10.96 4.06 -4.44
C ALA A 57 -10.53 2.64 -4.82
N VAL A 58 -9.29 2.44 -5.28
CA VAL A 58 -8.78 1.12 -5.66
C VAL A 58 -8.88 0.10 -4.52
N PRO A 59 -8.28 0.32 -3.32
CA PRO A 59 -8.37 -0.65 -2.23
C PRO A 59 -9.80 -0.83 -1.70
N ILE A 60 -10.64 0.21 -1.74
CA ILE A 60 -12.07 0.08 -1.39
C ILE A 60 -12.76 -0.89 -2.35
N LEU A 61 -12.60 -0.69 -3.67
CA LEU A 61 -13.19 -1.57 -4.69
C LEU A 61 -12.64 -2.99 -4.59
N MET A 62 -11.34 -3.16 -4.31
CA MET A 62 -10.75 -4.47 -4.11
C MET A 62 -11.31 -5.18 -2.87
N ASN A 63 -11.55 -4.47 -1.77
CA ASN A 63 -12.21 -5.04 -0.60
C ASN A 63 -13.67 -5.41 -0.89
N ILE A 64 -14.41 -4.55 -1.57
CA ILE A 64 -15.78 -4.87 -2.02
C ILE A 64 -15.76 -6.12 -2.89
N ALA A 65 -14.80 -6.26 -3.81
CA ALA A 65 -14.68 -7.43 -4.64
C ALA A 65 -14.31 -8.70 -3.85
N ALA A 66 -13.35 -8.59 -2.93
CA ALA A 66 -12.89 -9.69 -2.09
C ALA A 66 -14.01 -10.23 -1.18
N PHE A 67 -14.74 -9.34 -0.51
CA PHE A 67 -15.86 -9.72 0.34
C PHE A 67 -17.11 -10.14 -0.45
N GLY A 68 -17.43 -9.40 -1.52
CA GLY A 68 -18.68 -9.54 -2.27
C GLY A 68 -18.70 -10.69 -3.28
N PHE A 69 -17.56 -10.98 -3.92
CA PHE A 69 -17.50 -11.98 -5.00
C PHE A 69 -16.56 -13.15 -4.67
N TRP A 70 -15.45 -12.91 -3.97
CA TRP A 70 -14.44 -13.95 -3.70
C TRP A 70 -14.60 -14.64 -2.34
N GLY A 71 -15.56 -14.20 -1.51
CA GLY A 71 -15.86 -14.82 -0.23
C GLY A 71 -14.72 -14.74 0.79
N TRP A 72 -13.77 -13.82 0.61
CA TRP A 72 -12.67 -13.66 1.54
C TRP A 72 -13.23 -13.17 2.89
N ARG A 73 -12.89 -13.88 3.95
CA ARG A 73 -13.22 -13.53 5.34
C ARG A 73 -11.89 -13.50 6.09
N TYR A 74 -11.51 -12.33 6.57
CA TYR A 74 -10.29 -12.08 7.36
C TYR A 74 -10.68 -11.51 8.72
#